data_AF-A0A6C0F695-F1
#
_entry.id   AF-A0A6C0F695-F1
#
_cell.length_a   1.000
_cell.length_b   1.000
_cell.length_c   1.000
_cell.angle_alpha   90.00
_cell.angle_beta   90.00
_cell.angle_gamma   90.00
#
_symmetry.space_group_name_H-M   'P 1'
#
loop_
_entity.id
_entity.type
_entity.pdbx_description
1 polymer ?
#
loop_
_entity_poly.entity_id
_entity_poly.type
_entity_poly.pdbx_seq_one_letter_code
_entity_poly.pdbx_strand_id
1 'polypeptide(L)'
;MEIPKFSLLFYVHLFHIFIIGAFLLYIGIAKTNMPQFMYKVIFIVGILIFLAHVYKAIIKYGQPKSYLWVNLFHIFVVAPVLLIIGWYGEKTPYYYFHFDLMLAFAAIGYHGFFLTKELL
;
A
#
# COMPACT_ATOMS: atom_id res chain seq x y z
N MET A 1 19.62 -0.69 31.29
CA MET A 1 19.41 -1.04 29.87
C MET A 1 18.23 -0.23 29.40
N GLU A 2 18.46 0.84 28.63
CA GLU A 2 17.36 1.65 28.11
C GLU A 2 16.72 0.92 26.92
N ILE A 3 15.40 0.78 26.94
CA ILE A 3 14.65 0.21 25.81
C ILE A 3 14.69 1.25 24.69
N PRO A 4 15.19 0.93 23.49
CA PRO A 4 15.18 1.87 22.38
C PRO A 4 13.73 2.26 22.06
N LYS A 5 13.44 3.56 22.09
CA LYS A 5 12.15 4.10 21.69
C LYS A 5 12.11 4.23 20.17
N PHE A 6 11.39 3.33 19.51
CA PHE A 6 11.20 3.39 18.07
C PHE A 6 10.24 4.51 17.67
N SER A 7 10.51 5.12 16.52
CA SER A 7 9.70 6.20 15.96
C SER A 7 8.36 5.68 15.44
N LEU A 8 7.36 6.55 15.24
CA LEU A 8 6.14 6.16 14.53
C LEU A 8 6.44 5.68 13.10
N LEU A 9 7.47 6.25 12.46
CA LEU A 9 7.88 5.87 11.11
C LEU A 9 8.41 4.43 11.08
N PHE A 10 9.18 4.01 12.08
CA PHE A 10 9.62 2.62 12.25
C PHE A 10 8.46 1.63 12.13
N TYR A 11 7.39 1.85 12.88
CA TYR A 11 6.20 0.99 12.85
C TYR A 11 5.45 1.08 11.51
N VAL A 12 5.44 2.25 10.87
CA VAL A 12 4.88 2.40 9.52
C VAL A 12 5.67 1.57 8.51
N HIS A 13 7.00 1.52 8.60
CA HIS A 13 7.84 0.70 7.74
C HIS A 13 7.56 -0.78 7.94
N LEU A 14 7.51 -1.27 9.18
CA LEU A 14 7.19 -2.67 9.48
C LEU A 14 5.79 -3.06 8.98
N PHE A 15 4.80 -2.18 9.19
CA PHE A 15 3.44 -2.42 8.71
C PHE A 15 3.38 -2.58 7.19
N HIS A 16 4.09 -1.73 6.44
CA HIS A 16 4.11 -1.84 4.97
C HIS A 16 4.87 -3.06 4.48
N ILE A 17 5.94 -3.48 5.14
CA ILE A 17 6.71 -4.66 4.74
C ILE A 17 5.90 -5.93 5.00
N PHE A 18 5.43 -6.13 6.23
CA PHE A 18 4.87 -7.41 6.66
C PHE A 18 3.38 -7.54 6.40
N ILE A 19 2.62 -6.46 6.45
CA ILE A 19 1.17 -6.50 6.28
C ILE A 19 0.80 -6.11 4.86
N ILE A 20 1.14 -4.90 4.43
CA ILE A 20 0.74 -4.40 3.11
C ILE A 20 1.48 -5.17 2.00
N GLY A 21 2.79 -5.34 2.11
CA GLY A 21 3.61 -6.06 1.14
C GLY A 21 3.15 -7.50 0.97
N ALA A 22 2.88 -8.22 2.06
CA ALA A 22 2.35 -9.58 2.01
C ALA A 22 0.94 -9.64 1.39
N PHE A 23 0.07 -8.70 1.72
CA PHE A 23 -1.27 -8.61 1.13
C PHE A 23 -1.23 -8.40 -0.39
N LEU A 24 -0.42 -7.45 -0.87
CA LEU A 24 -0.24 -7.19 -2.30
C LEU A 24 0.46 -8.38 -3.00
N LEU A 25 1.47 -8.99 -2.37
CA LEU A 25 2.08 -10.22 -2.91
C LEU A 25 1.05 -11.33 -3.10
N TYR A 26 0.19 -11.55 -2.10
CA TYR A 26 -0.87 -12.55 -2.18
C TYR A 26 -1.80 -12.29 -3.38
N ILE A 27 -2.28 -11.06 -3.54
CA ILE A 27 -3.18 -10.67 -4.64
C ILE A 27 -2.48 -10.88 -6.00
N GLY A 28 -1.26 -10.36 -6.15
CA GLY A 28 -0.50 -10.46 -7.39
C GLY A 28 -0.12 -11.89 -7.80
N ILE A 29 0.10 -12.78 -6.83
CA ILE A 29 0.44 -14.20 -7.06
C ILE A 29 -0.83 -15.03 -7.31
N ALA A 30 -1.84 -14.89 -6.44
CA ALA A 30 -3.06 -15.69 -6.51
C ALA A 30 -3.95 -15.30 -7.70
N LYS A 31 -3.94 -14.02 -8.11
CA LYS A 31 -4.66 -13.50 -9.28
C LYS A 31 -6.14 -13.88 -9.23
N THR A 32 -6.65 -14.54 -10.27
CA THR A 32 -8.05 -14.99 -10.34
C THR A 32 -8.35 -16.23 -9.48
N ASN A 33 -7.35 -16.86 -8.87
CA ASN A 33 -7.52 -18.06 -8.03
C ASN A 33 -7.81 -17.73 -6.54
N MET A 34 -8.07 -16.47 -6.21
CA MET A 34 -8.47 -16.06 -4.86
C MET A 34 -9.91 -16.47 -4.54
N PRO A 35 -10.24 -16.76 -3.27
CA PRO A 35 -11.64 -16.90 -2.85
C PRO A 35 -12.46 -15.64 -3.18
N GLN A 36 -13.72 -15.81 -3.61
CA GLN A 36 -14.54 -14.68 -4.09
C GLN A 36 -14.69 -13.53 -3.09
N PHE A 37 -14.72 -13.81 -1.79
CA PHE A 37 -14.81 -12.76 -0.77
C PHE A 37 -13.59 -11.82 -0.76
N MET A 38 -12.43 -12.27 -1.24
CA MET A 38 -11.21 -11.46 -1.27
C MET A 38 -11.36 -10.25 -2.18
N TYR A 39 -12.07 -10.34 -3.30
CA TYR A 39 -12.31 -9.16 -4.16
C TYR A 39 -13.05 -8.05 -3.41
N LYS A 40 -14.02 -8.41 -2.56
CA LYS A 40 -14.72 -7.44 -1.68
C LYS A 40 -13.78 -6.84 -0.64
N VAL A 41 -12.90 -7.65 -0.04
CA VAL A 41 -11.87 -7.17 0.89
C VAL A 41 -10.94 -6.17 0.20
N ILE A 42 -10.42 -6.52 -0.98
CA ILE A 42 -9.54 -5.68 -1.80
C ILE A 42 -10.22 -4.35 -2.13
N PHE A 43 -11.50 -4.40 -2.55
CA PHE A 43 -12.27 -3.19 -2.88
C PHE A 43 -12.43 -2.26 -1.66
N ILE A 44 -12.80 -2.81 -0.51
CA ILE A 44 -12.94 -2.04 0.75
C ILE A 44 -11.59 -1.43 1.15
N VAL A 45 -10.50 -2.20 1.09
CA VAL A 45 -9.16 -1.71 1.39
C VAL A 45 -8.77 -0.58 0.43
N GLY A 46 -9.07 -0.71 -0.86
CA GLY A 46 -8.86 0.35 -1.86
C GLY A 46 -9.59 1.66 -1.51
N ILE A 47 -10.86 1.57 -1.07
CA ILE A 47 -11.63 2.74 -0.62
C ILE A 47 -10.98 3.38 0.61
N LEU A 48 -10.62 2.58 1.61
CA LEU A 48 -10.01 3.08 2.85
C LEU A 48 -8.69 3.79 2.58
N ILE A 49 -7.83 3.22 1.72
CA ILE A 49 -6.57 3.83 1.29
C ILE A 49 -6.84 5.15 0.57
N PHE A 50 -7.78 5.17 -0.39
CA PHE A 50 -8.13 6.38 -1.13
C PHE A 50 -8.57 7.51 -0.18
N LEU A 51 -9.55 7.25 0.68
CA LEU A 51 -10.08 8.25 1.61
C LEU A 51 -9.02 8.75 2.58
N ALA A 52 -8.24 7.84 3.18
CA ALA A 52 -7.19 8.20 4.12
C ALA A 52 -6.11 9.08 3.48
N HIS A 53 -5.71 8.79 2.24
CA HIS A 53 -4.67 9.56 1.56
C HIS A 53 -5.19 10.86 0.94
N VAL A 54 -6.44 10.93 0.49
CA VAL A 54 -7.08 12.21 0.11
C VAL A 54 -7.09 13.16 1.30
N TYR A 55 -7.57 12.70 2.46
CA TYR A 55 -7.57 13.51 3.68
C TYR A 55 -6.17 14.01 4.06
N LYS A 56 -5.17 13.11 4.06
CA LYS A 56 -3.78 13.48 4.34
C LYS A 56 -3.20 14.43 3.30
N ALA A 57 -3.55 14.29 2.02
CA ALA A 57 -3.08 15.17 0.96
C ALA A 57 -3.61 16.60 1.14
N ILE A 58 -4.90 16.75 1.48
CA ILE A 58 -5.53 18.05 1.74
C ILE A 58 -4.82 18.78 2.88
N ILE A 59 -4.62 18.11 4.03
CA ILE A 59 -4.00 18.74 5.22
C ILE A 59 -2.53 19.11 4.99
N LYS A 60 -1.83 18.32 4.18
CA LYS A 60 -0.40 18.51 3.94
C LYS A 60 -0.10 19.46 2.77
N TYR A 61 -1.12 19.87 2.03
CA TYR A 61 -0.96 20.78 0.90
C TYR A 61 -0.35 22.12 1.36
N GLY A 62 0.68 22.60 0.64
CA GLY A 62 1.37 23.84 0.96
C GLY A 62 2.34 23.80 2.14
N GLN A 63 2.54 22.65 2.81
CA GLN A 63 3.51 22.56 3.91
C GLN A 63 4.95 22.26 3.41
N PRO A 64 5.97 23.01 3.86
CA PRO A 64 7.34 22.95 3.33
C PRO A 64 8.14 21.68 3.65
N LYS A 65 7.54 20.70 4.35
CA LYS A 65 8.12 19.35 4.58
C LYS A 65 7.09 18.23 4.38
N SER A 66 6.09 18.48 3.53
CA SER A 66 5.07 17.46 3.26
C SER A 66 5.59 16.38 2.33
N TYR A 67 5.48 15.12 2.75
CA TYR A 67 5.52 13.96 1.86
C TYR A 67 4.20 13.86 1.06
N LEU A 68 3.79 14.97 0.41
CA LEU A 68 2.55 15.06 -0.34
C LEU A 68 2.52 14.02 -1.46
N TRP A 69 3.66 13.86 -2.15
CA TRP A 69 3.83 12.90 -3.24
C TRP A 69 3.46 11.47 -2.83
N VAL A 70 3.74 11.04 -1.58
CA VAL A 70 3.38 9.71 -1.09
C VAL A 70 1.86 9.55 -1.07
N ASN A 71 1.13 10.58 -0.64
CA ASN A 71 -0.33 10.52 -0.64
C ASN A 71 -0.89 10.52 -2.07
N LEU A 72 -0.32 11.32 -2.97
CA LEU A 72 -0.71 11.33 -4.38
C LEU A 72 -0.45 9.97 -5.04
N PHE A 73 0.66 9.31 -4.72
CA PHE A 73 0.96 7.96 -5.22
C PHE A 73 -0.12 6.95 -4.78
N HIS A 74 -0.56 7.01 -3.53
CA HIS A 74 -1.64 6.14 -3.06
C HIS A 74 -2.99 6.45 -3.73
N ILE A 75 -3.29 7.73 -3.95
CA ILE A 75 -4.54 8.19 -4.58
C ILE A 75 -4.61 7.80 -6.06
N PHE A 76 -3.51 7.95 -6.80
CA PHE A 76 -3.51 7.79 -8.27
C PHE A 76 -2.97 6.45 -8.75
N VAL A 77 -2.29 5.67 -7.89
CA VAL A 77 -1.68 4.39 -8.28
C VAL A 77 -2.20 3.26 -7.42
N VAL A 78 -1.95 3.28 -6.10
CA VAL A 78 -2.26 2.14 -5.23
C VAL A 78 -3.76 1.89 -5.14
N ALA A 79 -4.55 2.90 -4.77
CA ALA A 79 -5.99 2.73 -4.62
C ALA A 79 -6.69 2.38 -5.94
N PRO A 80 -6.41 3.02 -7.10
CA PRO A 80 -7.02 2.64 -8.36
C PRO A 80 -6.76 1.18 -8.75
N VAL A 81 -5.54 0.66 -8.56
CA VAL A 81 -5.22 -0.75 -8.84
C VAL A 81 -6.10 -1.68 -7.98
N LEU A 82 -6.16 -1.45 -6.68
CA LEU A 82 -6.98 -2.27 -5.77
C LEU A 82 -8.48 -2.14 -6.08
N LEU A 83 -8.98 -0.92 -6.32
CA LEU A 83 -10.37 -0.70 -6.65
C LEU A 83 -10.78 -1.42 -7.93
N ILE A 84 -9.93 -1.39 -8.97
CA ILE A 84 -10.19 -2.09 -10.23
C ILE A 84 -10.20 -3.60 -10.01
N ILE A 85 -9.20 -4.16 -9.32
CA ILE A 85 -9.15 -5.60 -9.01
C ILE A 85 -10.39 -6.03 -8.22
N GLY A 86 -10.75 -5.27 -7.20
CA GLY A 86 -11.90 -5.58 -6.33
C GLY A 86 -13.26 -5.42 -7.03
N TRP A 87 -13.38 -4.47 -7.95
CA TRP A 87 -14.62 -4.20 -8.70
C TRP A 87 -14.87 -5.23 -9.81
N TYR A 88 -13.85 -5.52 -10.62
CA TYR A 88 -13.99 -6.46 -11.74
C TYR A 88 -13.85 -7.92 -11.32
N GLY A 89 -13.26 -8.19 -10.15
CA GLY A 89 -13.15 -9.53 -9.60
C GLY A 89 -12.38 -10.47 -10.52
N GLU A 90 -12.94 -11.64 -10.80
CA GLU A 90 -12.37 -12.65 -11.71
C GLU A 90 -12.26 -12.15 -13.17
N LYS A 91 -12.97 -11.07 -13.53
CA LYS A 91 -12.90 -10.44 -14.87
C LYS A 91 -11.80 -9.39 -14.99
N THR A 92 -11.03 -9.17 -13.92
CA THR A 92 -9.93 -8.20 -13.92
C THR A 92 -8.88 -8.58 -14.98
N PRO A 93 -8.48 -7.66 -15.88
CA PRO A 93 -7.38 -7.91 -16.80
C PRO A 93 -6.08 -8.28 -16.08
N TYR A 94 -5.38 -9.31 -16.59
CA TYR A 94 -4.20 -9.90 -15.94
C TYR A 94 -3.11 -8.89 -15.55
N TYR A 95 -2.94 -7.83 -16.33
CA TYR A 95 -1.91 -6.83 -16.08
C TYR A 95 -2.14 -6.03 -14.79
N TYR A 96 -3.37 -5.91 -14.27
CA TYR A 96 -3.61 -5.25 -12.98
C TYR A 96 -3.05 -6.06 -11.82
N PHE A 97 -3.09 -7.40 -11.87
CA PHE A 97 -2.44 -8.23 -10.86
C PHE A 97 -0.90 -8.12 -10.95
N HIS A 98 -0.35 -7.92 -12.15
CA HIS A 98 1.09 -7.64 -12.29
C HIS A 98 1.46 -6.25 -11.76
N PHE A 99 0.62 -5.24 -11.97
CA PHE A 99 0.81 -3.92 -11.34
C PHE A 99 0.75 -4.02 -9.82
N ASP A 100 -0.20 -4.77 -9.27
CA ASP A 100 -0.28 -5.03 -7.83
C ASP A 100 0.97 -5.74 -7.30
N LEU A 101 1.48 -6.74 -8.02
CA LEU A 101 2.73 -7.42 -7.69
C LEU A 101 3.93 -6.46 -7.71
N MET A 102 4.02 -5.56 -8.69
CA MET A 102 5.05 -4.52 -8.74
C MET A 102 4.93 -3.55 -7.56
N LEU A 103 3.71 -3.18 -7.17
CA LEU A 103 3.45 -2.36 -5.97
C LEU A 103 3.87 -3.09 -4.68
N ALA A 104 3.71 -4.41 -4.62
CA ALA A 104 4.18 -5.21 -3.50
C ALA A 104 5.71 -5.12 -3.34
N PHE A 105 6.46 -5.32 -4.42
CA PHE A 105 7.91 -5.15 -4.41
C PHE A 105 8.33 -3.72 -4.12
N ALA A 106 7.62 -2.72 -4.66
CA ALA A 106 7.87 -1.32 -4.36
C ALA A 106 7.66 -0.99 -2.88
N ALA A 107 6.58 -1.49 -2.26
CA ALA A 107 6.31 -1.29 -0.84
C ALA A 107 7.39 -1.94 0.03
N ILE A 108 7.74 -3.20 -0.23
CA ILE A 108 8.77 -3.91 0.54
C ILE A 108 10.14 -3.25 0.36
N GLY A 109 10.53 -2.91 -0.87
CA GLY A 109 11.81 -2.30 -1.18
C GLY A 109 11.95 -0.89 -0.60
N TYR A 110 10.97 -0.02 -0.81
CA TYR A 110 10.97 1.35 -0.31
C TYR A 110 11.01 1.35 1.23
N HIS A 111 10.10 0.61 1.87
CA HIS A 111 10.05 0.61 3.34
C HIS A 111 11.22 -0.16 3.96
N GLY A 112 11.74 -1.20 3.31
CA GLY A 112 12.95 -1.91 3.74
C GLY A 112 14.17 -1.00 3.74
N PHE A 113 14.38 -0.22 2.67
CA PHE A 113 15.46 0.76 2.62
C PHE A 113 15.39 1.78 3.76
N PHE A 114 14.22 2.39 3.99
CA PHE A 114 14.08 3.38 5.08
C PHE A 114 14.15 2.75 6.47
N LEU A 115 13.68 1.52 6.66
CA LEU A 115 13.86 0.78 7.91
C LEU A 115 15.35 0.59 8.24
N THR A 116 16.18 0.22 7.24
CA THR A 116 17.63 0.12 7.47
C THR A 116 18.26 1.45 7.84
N LYS A 117 17.79 2.57 7.27
CA LYS A 117 18.24 3.92 7.64
C LYS A 117 17.83 4.35 9.04
N GLU A 118 16.73 3.83 9.59
CA GLU A 118 16.36 4.11 10.99
C GLU A 118 17.15 3.26 12.00
N LEU A 119 17.75 2.16 11.55
CA LEU A 119 18.51 1.22 12.40
C LEU A 119 20.01 1.50 12.44
N LEU A 120 20.54 2.26 11.48
CA LEU A 120 21.94 2.68 11.36
C LEU A 120 22.13 4.09 11.92
#